data_AF-A0AAW0WIJ4-F1
#
_entry.id   AF-A0AAW0WIJ4-F1
#
_cell.length_a   1.000
_cell.length_b   1.000
_cell.length_c   1.000
_cell.angle_alpha   90.00
_cell.angle_beta   90.00
_cell.angle_gamma   90.00
#
_symmetry.space_group_name_H-M   'P 1'
#
loop_
_entity.id
_entity.type
_entity.pdbx_description
1 polymer ?
#
loop_
_entity_poly.entity_id
_entity_poly.type
_entity_poly.pdbx_seq_one_letter_code
_entity_poly.pdbx_strand_id
1 'polypeptide(L)'
;MESLQLNVQRLKEYKSKLILFPLKANKPKKTDSTPQELTLAQQLVGDVMPFKLKSRKDTARKVTKKSKKYSCFDALRRERSNARNWGMRAKKAKEAAEDAAVTGKK
;
A
#
# COMPACT_ATOMS: atom_id res chain seq x y z
N MET A 1 0.35 -0.56 4.98
CA MET A 1 -0.27 0.64 5.60
C MET A 1 -0.82 1.62 4.55
N GLU A 2 -0.16 1.77 3.39
CA GLU A 2 -0.59 2.67 2.31
C GLU A 2 -2.03 2.41 1.83
N SER A 3 -2.41 1.14 1.62
CA SER A 3 -3.77 0.77 1.19
C SER A 3 -4.85 1.15 2.22
N LEU A 4 -4.58 0.96 3.51
CA LEU A 4 -5.50 1.32 4.59
C LEU A 4 -5.73 2.84 4.62
N GLN A 5 -4.64 3.62 4.50
CA GLN A 5 -4.73 5.08 4.53
C GLN A 5 -5.55 5.62 3.34
N LEU A 6 -5.36 5.05 2.15
CA LEU A 6 -6.14 5.40 0.96
C LEU A 6 -7.63 5.10 1.15
N ASN A 7 -7.96 3.94 1.70
CA ASN A 7 -9.36 3.55 1.95
C ASN A 7 -10.02 4.42 3.03
N VAL A 8 -9.30 4.73 4.10
CA VAL A 8 -9.78 5.65 5.15
C VAL A 8 -10.04 7.03 4.56
N GLN A 9 -9.15 7.55 3.72
CA GLN A 9 -9.35 8.82 3.04
C GLN A 9 -10.57 8.80 2.11
N ARG A 10 -10.76 7.73 1.34
CA ARG A 10 -11.93 7.53 0.46
C ARG A 10 -13.24 7.52 1.25
N LEU A 11 -13.28 6.83 2.40
CA LEU A 11 -14.47 6.79 3.26
C LEU A 11 -14.77 8.14 3.91
N LYS A 12 -13.74 8.88 4.32
CA LYS A 12 -13.91 10.26 4.83
C LYS A 12 -14.48 11.19 3.76
N GLU A 13 -13.95 11.11 2.54
CA GLU A 13 -14.46 11.88 1.40
C GLU A 13 -15.91 11.51 1.09
N TYR A 14 -16.25 10.21 1.08
CA TYR A 14 -17.62 9.75 0.89
C TYR A 14 -18.57 10.36 1.93
N LYS A 15 -18.21 10.23 3.20
CA LYS A 15 -19.02 10.71 4.32
C LYS A 15 -19.25 12.22 4.25
N SER A 16 -18.28 12.99 3.75
CA SER A 16 -18.43 14.44 3.56
C SER A 16 -19.39 14.83 2.42
N LYS A 17 -19.58 13.94 1.44
CA LYS A 17 -20.45 14.16 0.27
C LYS A 17 -21.83 13.51 0.42
N LEU A 18 -21.99 12.62 1.40
CA LEU A 18 -23.23 11.91 1.66
C LEU A 18 -24.25 12.85 2.31
N ILE A 19 -25.38 13.08 1.64
CA ILE A 19 -26.54 13.75 2.22
C ILE A 19 -27.44 12.67 2.82
N LEU A 20 -27.63 12.69 4.15
CA LEU A 20 -28.45 11.72 4.86
C LEU A 20 -29.82 12.31 5.20
N PHE A 21 -30.87 11.77 4.58
CA PHE A 21 -32.24 12.20 4.86
C PHE A 21 -32.70 11.69 6.23
N PRO A 22 -33.43 12.51 7.01
CA PRO A 22 -34.01 12.08 8.28
C PRO A 22 -35.11 11.03 8.04
N LEU A 23 -35.11 9.97 8.86
CA LEU A 23 -36.17 8.94 8.83
C LEU A 23 -37.57 9.52 9.09
N LYS A 24 -37.64 10.57 9.92
CA LYS A 24 -38.86 11.32 10.22
C LYS A 24 -38.56 12.80 10.02
N ALA A 25 -39.20 13.42 9.03
CA ALA A 25 -38.99 14.84 8.72
C ALA A 25 -39.19 15.77 9.93
N ASN A 26 -40.14 15.45 10.81
CA ASN A 26 -40.45 16.25 12.00
C ASN A 26 -39.51 15.98 13.19
N LYS A 27 -38.64 14.99 13.11
CA LYS A 27 -37.70 14.61 14.20
C LYS A 27 -36.32 14.24 13.62
N PRO A 28 -35.59 15.22 13.04
CA PRO A 28 -34.25 14.99 12.54
C PRO A 28 -33.28 14.67 13.69
N LYS A 29 -32.36 13.73 13.45
CA LYS A 29 -31.28 13.37 14.36
C LYS A 29 -30.02 14.18 14.05
N LYS A 30 -29.07 14.21 14.99
CA LYS A 30 -27.76 14.89 14.82
C LYS A 30 -26.91 14.36 13.65
N THR A 31 -27.21 13.15 13.17
CA THR A 31 -26.51 12.52 12.05
C THR A 31 -27.12 12.87 10.69
N ASP A 32 -28.28 13.53 10.68
CA ASP A 32 -29.03 13.83 9.47
C ASP A 32 -28.58 15.18 8.90
N SER A 33 -28.78 15.35 7.59
CA SER A 33 -28.42 16.56 6.87
C SER A 33 -29.33 17.73 7.21
N THR A 34 -28.80 18.95 7.07
CA THR A 34 -29.56 20.18 7.32
C THR A 34 -30.62 20.40 6.23
N PRO A 35 -31.75 21.09 6.50
CA PRO A 35 -32.79 21.31 5.50
C PRO A 35 -32.29 22.02 4.23
N GLN A 36 -31.24 22.85 4.35
CA GLN A 36 -30.59 23.50 3.20
C GLN A 36 -29.89 22.47 2.30
N GLU A 37 -29.14 21.53 2.88
CA GLU A 37 -28.50 20.44 2.13
C GLU A 37 -29.53 19.50 1.47
N LEU A 38 -30.66 19.26 2.14
CA LEU A 38 -31.75 18.43 1.58
C LEU A 38 -32.33 19.03 0.30
N THR A 39 -32.45 20.36 0.21
CA THR A 39 -32.94 21.03 -1.02
C THR A 39 -31.95 20.98 -2.17
N LEU A 40 -30.65 20.88 -1.87
CA LEU A 40 -29.59 20.76 -2.87
C LEU A 40 -29.39 19.32 -3.34
N ALA A 41 -30.06 18.35 -2.71
CA ALA A 41 -29.90 16.95 -3.04
C ALA A 41 -30.39 16.66 -4.47
N GLN A 42 -29.47 16.19 -5.30
CA GLN A 42 -29.74 15.74 -6.66
C GLN A 42 -29.17 14.33 -6.87
N GLN A 43 -29.85 13.53 -7.70
CA GLN A 43 -29.33 12.22 -8.08
C GLN A 43 -28.07 12.38 -8.95
N LEU A 44 -26.98 11.75 -8.52
CA LEU A 44 -25.79 11.59 -9.35
C LEU A 44 -26.07 10.53 -10.43
N VAL A 45 -25.88 10.88 -11.70
CA VAL A 45 -25.94 9.94 -12.82
C VAL A 45 -24.56 9.33 -13.05
N GLY A 46 -24.46 8.00 -12.96
CA GLY A 46 -23.22 7.24 -13.13
C GLY A 46 -22.63 6.72 -11.81
N ASP A 47 -21.38 6.27 -11.86
CA ASP A 47 -20.73 5.60 -10.74
C ASP A 47 -20.34 6.58 -9.61
N VAL A 48 -20.67 6.21 -8.37
CA VAL A 48 -20.34 7.00 -7.18
C VAL A 48 -18.84 6.89 -6.89
N MET A 49 -18.13 8.01 -7.03
CA MET A 49 -16.67 8.14 -6.83
C MET A 49 -15.87 7.06 -7.59
N PRO A 50 -15.79 7.16 -8.93
CA PRO A 50 -15.08 6.17 -9.73
C PRO A 50 -13.60 6.11 -9.33
N PHE A 51 -13.05 4.90 -9.28
CA PHE A 51 -11.62 4.71 -9.03
C PHE A 51 -10.82 5.18 -10.24
N LYS A 52 -9.81 6.02 -9.99
CA LYS A 52 -8.89 6.50 -11.02
C LYS A 52 -7.48 6.03 -10.68
N LEU A 53 -6.87 5.24 -11.57
CA LEU A 53 -5.45 4.92 -11.45
C LEU A 53 -4.64 6.22 -11.57
N LYS A 54 -4.05 6.64 -10.45
CA LYS A 54 -3.08 7.73 -10.45
C LYS A 54 -1.71 7.14 -10.75
N SER A 55 -1.18 7.42 -11.94
CA SER A 55 0.24 7.17 -12.21
C SER A 55 1.06 8.35 -11.73
N ARG A 56 2.10 8.06 -10.95
CA ARG A 56 3.08 9.08 -10.58
C ARG A 56 4.01 9.29 -11.78
N LYS A 57 4.00 10.51 -12.33
CA LYS A 57 4.97 10.93 -13.34
C LYS A 57 6.15 11.56 -12.62
N ASP A 58 7.30 10.89 -12.62
CA ASP A 58 8.52 11.48 -12.10
C ASP A 58 9.15 12.43 -13.13
N THR A 59 9.71 13.52 -12.63
CA THR A 59 10.46 14.47 -13.46
C THR A 59 11.86 13.94 -13.79
N ALA A 60 12.42 14.40 -14.90
CA ALA A 60 13.78 14.05 -15.29
C ALA A 60 14.78 14.51 -14.21
N ARG A 61 15.70 13.63 -13.82
CA ARG A 61 16.72 13.90 -12.80
C ARG A 61 18.09 13.49 -13.31
N LYS A 62 19.13 14.19 -12.86
CA LYS A 62 20.51 13.87 -13.19
C LYS A 62 20.89 12.51 -12.61
N VAL A 63 21.51 11.66 -13.43
CA VAL A 63 21.95 10.33 -13.01
C VAL A 63 23.08 10.45 -11.98
N THR A 64 22.90 9.81 -10.82
CA THR A 64 23.90 9.80 -9.73
C THR A 64 25.05 8.83 -10.03
N LYS A 65 26.22 9.05 -9.41
CA LYS A 65 27.37 8.13 -9.52
C LYS A 65 27.01 6.72 -9.04
N LYS A 66 26.16 6.59 -8.01
CA LYS A 66 25.68 5.31 -7.49
C LYS A 66 24.84 4.55 -8.53
N SER A 67 23.89 5.22 -9.19
CA SER A 67 23.08 4.59 -10.24
C SER A 67 23.90 4.17 -11.46
N LYS A 68 24.99 4.88 -11.80
CA LYS A 68 25.87 4.47 -12.92
C LYS A 68 26.70 3.23 -12.61
N LYS A 69 27.14 3.07 -11.36
CA LYS A 69 27.97 1.92 -10.93
C LYS A 69 27.14 0.66 -10.65
N TYR A 70 25.83 0.80 -10.49
CA TYR A 70 24.96 -0.32 -10.16
C TYR A 70 24.59 -1.11 -11.41
N SER A 71 25.01 -2.39 -11.46
CA SER A 71 24.59 -3.33 -12.49
C SER A 71 23.27 -4.01 -12.08
N CYS A 72 22.17 -3.61 -12.72
CA CYS A 72 20.85 -4.22 -12.49
C CYS A 72 20.84 -5.71 -12.89
N PHE A 73 21.54 -6.06 -13.97
CA PHE A 73 21.58 -7.44 -14.48
C PHE A 73 22.23 -8.40 -13.48
N ASP A 74 23.41 -8.04 -12.97
CA ASP A 74 24.14 -8.87 -12.03
C ASP A 74 23.40 -8.97 -10.69
N ALA A 75 22.80 -7.87 -10.23
CA ALA A 75 22.01 -7.85 -9.00
C ALA A 75 20.81 -8.80 -9.08
N LEU A 76 20.03 -8.75 -10.17
CA LEU A 76 18.89 -9.66 -10.36
C LEU A 76 19.33 -11.13 -10.38
N ARG A 77 20.45 -11.44 -11.04
CA ARG A 77 20.96 -12.82 -11.12
C ARG A 77 21.46 -13.31 -9.75
N ARG A 78 22.14 -12.44 -8.99
CA ARG A 78 22.61 -12.73 -7.64
C ARG A 78 21.45 -13.01 -6.71
N GLU A 79 20.41 -12.16 -6.69
CA GLU A 79 19.24 -12.34 -5.83
C GLU A 79 18.44 -13.60 -6.17
N ARG A 80 18.26 -13.92 -7.46
CA ARG A 80 17.66 -15.20 -7.88
C ARG A 80 18.47 -16.39 -7.37
N SER A 81 19.80 -16.35 -7.46
CA SER A 81 20.66 -17.41 -6.93
C SER A 81 20.61 -17.49 -5.40
N ASN A 82 20.51 -16.36 -4.71
CA ASN A 82 20.40 -16.30 -3.26
C ASN A 82 19.09 -16.95 -2.81
N ALA A 83 17.96 -16.58 -3.42
CA ALA A 83 16.66 -17.18 -3.12
C ALA A 83 16.66 -18.68 -3.39
N ARG A 84 17.17 -19.13 -4.56
CA ARG A 84 17.23 -20.54 -4.93
C ARG A 84 18.09 -21.38 -3.98
N ASN A 85 19.25 -20.85 -3.59
CA ASN A 85 20.24 -21.61 -2.81
C ASN A 85 20.14 -21.33 -1.30
N TRP A 86 19.14 -20.58 -0.83
CA TRP A 86 19.03 -20.18 0.58
C TRP A 86 18.99 -21.39 1.51
N GLY A 87 18.11 -22.37 1.23
CA GLY A 87 17.97 -23.56 2.06
C GLY A 87 19.25 -24.41 2.11
N MET A 88 19.90 -24.63 0.95
CA MET A 88 21.17 -25.37 0.90
C MET A 88 22.28 -24.66 1.66
N ARG A 89 22.38 -23.33 1.54
CA ARG A 89 23.37 -22.54 2.27
C ARG A 89 23.08 -22.52 3.77
N ALA A 90 21.82 -22.44 4.17
CA ALA A 90 21.40 -22.51 5.57
C ALA A 90 21.71 -23.89 6.18
N LYS A 91 21.44 -24.98 5.45
CA LYS A 91 21.81 -26.34 5.86
C LYS A 91 23.32 -26.48 6.01
N LYS A 92 24.10 -26.09 5.00
CA LYS A 92 25.56 -26.16 5.03
C LYS A 92 26.16 -25.30 6.15
N ALA A 93 25.57 -24.14 6.45
CA ALA A 93 26.01 -23.30 7.55
C ALA A 93 25.73 -23.93 8.93
N LYS A 94 24.61 -24.66 9.07
CA LYS A 94 24.30 -25.42 10.30
C LYS A 94 25.27 -26.58 10.49
N GLU A 95 25.46 -27.40 9.45
CA GLU A 95 26.42 -28.52 9.47
C GLU A 95 27.83 -28.03 9.81
N ALA A 96 28.31 -26.95 9.17
CA ALA A 96 29.61 -26.36 9.47
C ALA A 96 29.72 -25.82 10.91
N ALA A 97 28.63 -25.30 11.50
CA ALA A 97 28.61 -24.85 12.88
C ALA A 97 28.61 -26.02 13.88
N GLU A 98 27.90 -27.10 13.56
CA GLU A 98 27.90 -28.34 14.35
C GLU A 98 29.30 -29.01 14.31
N ASP A 99 29.93 -29.09 13.14
CA ASP A 99 31.30 -29.59 12.99
C ASP A 99 32.34 -28.73 13.74
N ALA A 100 32.18 -27.40 13.70
CA ALA A 100 33.03 -26.48 14.46
C ALA A 100 32.85 -26.64 15.98
N ALA A 101 31.62 -26.92 16.45
CA ALA A 101 31.33 -27.15 17.86
C ALA A 101 31.88 -28.49 18.37
N VAL A 102 31.96 -29.51 17.51
CA VAL A 102 32.57 -30.81 17.84
C VAL A 102 34.10 -30.72 17.87
N THR A 103 34.71 -29.94 16.97
CA THR A 103 36.16 -29.77 16.91
C THR A 103 36.73 -28.84 17.99
N GLY A 104 35.94 -27.86 18.49
CA GLY A 104 36.31 -26.98 19.61
C GLY A 104 36.12 -27.57 21.02
N LYS A 105 35.69 -28.83 21.13
CA LYS A 105 35.49 -29.56 22.42
C LYS A 105 36.63 -30.52 22.77
N LYS A 106 37.76 -30.45 22.05
CA LYS A 106 39.01 -31.15 22.38
C LYS A 106 40.00 -30.23 23.08
#